data_AF-R5XVN1-F1
#
_entry.id   AF-R5XVN1-F1
#
_cell.length_a   1.000
_cell.length_b   1.000
_cell.length_c   1.000
_cell.angle_alpha   90.00
_cell.angle_beta   90.00
_cell.angle_gamma   90.00
#
_symmetry.space_group_name_H-M   'P 1'
#
loop_
_entity.id
_entity.type
_entity.pdbx_description
1 polymer ?
#
loop_
_entity_poly.entity_id
_entity_poly.type
_entity_poly.pdbx_seq_one_letter_code
_entity_poly.pdbx_strand_id
1 'polypeptide(L)'
;MSFVCKIARNLSLKRLEFMKREKRSADVMLSLDELESVLPDDRYAPDVSDEDVGKLVSHFLRTQKEDVRNVFIRKYFYFDSIGEIAERFGFTKSKVNNMLFYTRNKLRDYLIKEGVEI
;
A
#
# COMPACT_ATOMS: atom_id res chain seq x y z
N MET A 1 5.08 -4.22 12.70
CA MET A 1 5.17 -3.21 11.62
C MET A 1 5.58 -3.85 10.29
N SER A 2 4.98 -4.98 9.88
CA SER A 2 5.42 -5.78 8.72
C SER A 2 4.42 -5.79 7.53
N PHE A 3 3.17 -5.38 7.75
CA PHE A 3 2.10 -5.54 6.75
C PHE A 3 2.00 -4.43 5.70
N VAL A 4 2.19 -3.17 6.12
CA VAL A 4 2.27 -2.02 5.18
C VAL A 4 3.46 -2.20 4.24
N CYS A 5 4.53 -2.80 4.77
CA CYS A 5 5.70 -3.22 4.02
C CYS A 5 5.38 -4.31 2.99
N LYS A 6 4.55 -5.33 3.30
CA LYS A 6 4.06 -6.30 2.31
C LYS A 6 3.20 -5.66 1.22
N ILE A 7 2.23 -4.80 1.59
CA ILE A 7 1.41 -4.08 0.59
C ILE A 7 2.30 -3.19 -0.29
N ALA A 8 3.20 -2.41 0.32
CA ALA A 8 4.12 -1.55 -0.40
C ALA A 8 5.04 -2.37 -1.30
N ARG A 9 5.63 -3.47 -0.81
CA ARG A 9 6.47 -4.39 -1.60
C ARG A 9 5.70 -4.97 -2.77
N ASN A 10 4.51 -5.52 -2.54
CA ASN A 10 3.71 -6.17 -3.58
C ASN A 10 3.20 -5.17 -4.63
N LEU A 11 2.83 -3.95 -4.24
CA LEU A 11 2.49 -2.89 -5.19
C LEU A 11 3.70 -2.33 -5.92
N SER A 12 4.86 -2.24 -5.26
CA SER A 12 6.12 -1.80 -5.86
C SER A 12 6.59 -2.79 -6.90
N LEU A 13 6.51 -4.09 -6.59
CA LEU A 13 6.83 -5.18 -7.51
C LEU A 13 5.85 -5.21 -8.70
N LYS A 14 4.54 -5.08 -8.47
CA LYS A 14 3.54 -4.99 -9.56
C LYS A 14 3.74 -3.77 -10.45
N ARG A 15 4.16 -2.62 -9.89
CA ARG A 15 4.48 -1.43 -10.67
C ARG A 15 5.82 -1.57 -11.39
N LEU A 16 6.83 -2.20 -10.79
CA LEU A 16 8.08 -2.55 -11.47
C LEU A 16 7.80 -3.46 -12.66
N GLU A 17 6.91 -4.45 -12.52
CA GLU A 17 6.47 -5.30 -13.64
C GLU A 17 5.68 -4.51 -14.70
N PHE A 18 4.77 -3.63 -14.28
CA PHE A 18 4.00 -2.77 -15.18
C PHE A 18 4.91 -1.80 -15.97
N MET A 19 5.86 -1.16 -15.28
CA MET A 19 6.85 -0.24 -15.85
C MET A 19 7.94 -0.97 -16.66
N LYS A 20 8.28 -2.22 -16.32
CA LYS A 20 9.15 -3.07 -17.15
C LYS A 20 8.48 -3.45 -18.47
N ARG A 21 7.15 -3.61 -18.48
CA ARG A 21 6.36 -3.78 -19.71
C ARG A 21 6.24 -2.47 -20.51
N GLU A 22 6.34 -1.32 -19.87
CA GLU A 22 6.23 0.01 -20.47
C GLU A 22 7.58 0.75 -20.41
N LYS A 23 8.51 0.41 -21.32
CA LYS A 23 9.88 0.98 -21.38
C LYS A 23 9.92 2.52 -21.19
N ARG A 24 10.28 3.00 -19.98
CA ARG A 24 11.19 4.14 -19.66
C ARG A 24 10.88 4.73 -18.27
N SER A 25 11.84 4.66 -17.35
CA SER A 25 12.32 5.80 -16.56
C SER A 25 13.34 5.35 -15.51
N ALA A 26 14.58 5.85 -15.63
CA ALA A 26 15.70 5.53 -14.75
C ALA A 26 15.50 6.07 -13.31
N ASP A 27 14.65 7.09 -13.13
CA ASP A 27 14.33 7.68 -11.82
C ASP A 27 13.53 6.75 -10.89
N VAL A 28 12.78 5.78 -11.44
CA VAL A 28 11.94 4.88 -10.63
C VAL A 28 12.77 3.75 -10.01
N MET A 29 13.91 3.37 -10.60
CA MET A 29 14.80 2.34 -10.03
C MET A 29 15.43 2.80 -8.70
N LEU A 30 15.86 4.07 -8.64
CA LEU A 30 16.50 4.64 -7.44
C LEU A 30 15.59 4.61 -6.21
N SER A 31 14.27 4.76 -6.38
CA SER A 31 13.30 4.70 -5.27
C SER A 31 13.01 3.27 -4.78
N LEU A 32 13.35 2.24 -5.55
CA LEU A 32 13.07 0.85 -5.20
C LEU A 32 14.21 0.20 -4.42
N ASP A 33 15.47 0.51 -4.77
CA ASP A 33 16.67 0.06 -4.03
C ASP A 33 16.66 0.58 -2.58
N GLU A 34 16.26 1.84 -2.37
CA GLU A 34 16.11 2.38 -1.02
C GLU A 34 15.00 1.67 -0.23
N LEU A 35 13.91 1.26 -0.87
CA LEU A 35 12.78 0.59 -0.22
C LEU A 35 13.09 -0.86 0.15
N GLU A 36 13.92 -1.55 -0.65
CA GLU A 36 14.38 -2.92 -0.38
C GLU A 36 15.29 -2.98 0.84
N SER A 37 16.11 -1.94 1.06
CA SER A 37 17.01 -1.83 2.23
C SER A 37 16.30 -1.63 3.59
N VAL A 38 15.00 -1.28 3.58
CA VAL A 38 14.22 -0.94 4.79
C VAL A 38 13.33 -2.10 5.26
N LEU A 39 13.28 -3.21 4.51
CA LEU A 39 12.45 -4.36 4.84
C LEU A 39 13.25 -5.39 5.65
N PRO A 40 12.88 -5.67 6.92
CA PRO A 40 13.52 -6.73 7.66
C PRO A 40 13.11 -8.09 7.08
N ASP A 41 14.12 -8.94 6.93
CA ASP A 41 14.06 -10.32 6.47
C ASP A 41 13.01 -11.13 7.24
N ASP A 42 12.18 -11.84 6.48
CA ASP A 42 11.51 -13.09 6.83
C ASP A 42 10.89 -13.23 8.23
N ARG A 43 9.70 -12.65 8.41
CA ARG A 43 8.69 -13.23 9.33
C ARG A 43 7.39 -13.49 8.57
N TYR A 44 7.36 -14.69 8.02
CA TYR A 44 6.29 -15.27 7.21
C TYR A 44 5.13 -15.78 8.08
N ALA A 45 3.90 -15.63 7.56
CA ALA A 45 2.79 -16.52 7.85
C ALA A 45 2.66 -17.39 6.58
N PRO A 46 3.02 -18.69 6.62
CA PRO A 46 3.25 -19.51 5.43
C PRO A 46 1.98 -19.89 4.63
N ASP A 47 0.78 -19.71 5.20
CA ASP A 47 -0.44 -20.32 4.65
C ASP A 47 -1.39 -19.37 3.89
N VAL A 48 -1.06 -18.09 3.73
CA VAL A 48 -1.92 -17.14 2.99
C VAL A 48 -1.22 -16.67 1.72
N SER A 49 -1.80 -17.00 0.56
CA SER A 49 -1.26 -16.57 -0.73
C SER A 49 -1.39 -15.05 -0.90
N ASP A 50 -0.45 -14.44 -1.63
CA ASP A 50 -0.49 -13.02 -1.96
C ASP A 50 -1.78 -12.62 -2.71
N GLU A 51 -2.38 -13.56 -3.45
CA GLU A 51 -3.63 -13.34 -4.17
C GLU A 51 -4.82 -13.21 -3.22
N ASP A 52 -4.86 -14.03 -2.17
CA ASP A 52 -5.93 -14.02 -1.16
C ASP A 52 -5.85 -12.75 -0.30
N VAL A 53 -4.64 -12.31 0.06
CA VAL A 53 -4.43 -11.01 0.72
C VAL A 53 -4.91 -9.87 -0.19
N GLY A 54 -4.62 -9.93 -1.49
CA GLY A 54 -5.08 -8.94 -2.46
C GLY A 54 -6.62 -8.84 -2.53
N LYS A 55 -7.32 -9.97 -2.47
CA LYS A 55 -8.80 -10.04 -2.46
C LYS A 55 -9.36 -9.44 -1.16
N LEU A 56 -8.78 -9.78 -0.01
CA LEU A 56 -9.19 -9.23 1.29
C LEU A 56 -9.00 -7.72 1.38
N VAL A 57 -7.86 -7.20 0.94
CA VAL A 57 -7.60 -5.75 0.89
C VAL A 57 -8.58 -5.06 -0.05
N SER A 58 -8.85 -5.65 -1.21
CA SER A 58 -9.82 -5.11 -2.18
C SER A 58 -11.23 -5.06 -1.61
N HIS A 59 -11.64 -6.11 -0.89
CA HIS A 59 -12.93 -6.15 -0.19
C HIS A 59 -13.02 -5.06 0.88
N PHE A 60 -12.02 -4.99 1.77
CA PHE A 60 -11.94 -3.95 2.81
C PHE A 60 -12.01 -2.53 2.24
N LEU A 61 -11.28 -2.25 1.16
CA LEU A 61 -11.27 -0.92 0.55
C LEU A 61 -12.63 -0.54 -0.05
N ARG A 62 -13.41 -1.52 -0.53
CA ARG A 62 -14.79 -1.29 -1.00
C ARG A 62 -15.75 -0.91 0.13
N THR A 63 -15.45 -1.27 1.38
CA THR A 63 -16.27 -0.86 2.54
C THR A 63 -15.90 0.52 3.09
N GLN A 64 -14.81 1.15 2.61
CA GLN A 64 -14.41 2.48 3.04
C GLN A 64 -15.12 3.57 2.23
N LYS A 65 -15.17 4.79 2.78
CA LYS A 65 -15.60 5.97 2.03
C LYS A 65 -14.70 6.19 0.81
N GLU A 66 -15.27 6.76 -0.24
CA GLU A 66 -14.59 6.92 -1.53
C GLU A 66 -13.28 7.73 -1.42
N ASP A 67 -13.29 8.83 -0.66
CA ASP A 67 -12.12 9.66 -0.40
C ASP A 67 -11.01 8.89 0.30
N VAL A 68 -11.36 8.12 1.34
CA VAL A 68 -10.44 7.25 2.08
C VAL A 68 -9.84 6.18 1.18
N ARG A 69 -10.69 5.50 0.40
CA ARG A 69 -10.26 4.47 -0.56
C ARG A 69 -9.30 5.06 -1.59
N ASN A 70 -9.64 6.20 -2.18
CA ASN A 70 -8.83 6.82 -3.22
C ASN A 70 -7.49 7.33 -2.66
N VAL A 71 -7.47 7.92 -1.46
CA VAL A 71 -6.23 8.30 -0.78
C VAL A 71 -5.34 7.07 -0.53
N PHE A 72 -5.93 5.96 -0.07
CA PHE A 72 -5.19 4.73 0.20
C PHE A 72 -4.60 4.12 -1.09
N ILE A 73 -5.40 4.01 -2.16
CA ILE A 73 -4.96 3.51 -3.46
C ILE A 73 -3.87 4.42 -4.02
N ARG A 74 -4.03 5.74 -4.00
CA ARG A 74 -2.99 6.68 -4.46
C ARG A 74 -1.70 6.49 -3.69
N LYS A 75 -1.78 6.39 -2.35
CA LYS A 75 -0.58 6.25 -1.54
C LYS A 75 0.17 4.94 -1.79
N TYR A 76 -0.57 3.83 -1.86
CA TYR A 76 0.07 2.51 -1.90
C TYR A 76 0.23 1.98 -3.32
N PHE A 77 -0.77 2.15 -4.20
CA PHE A 77 -0.74 1.61 -5.56
C PHE A 77 0.01 2.52 -6.54
N TYR A 78 -0.23 3.83 -6.46
CA TYR A 78 0.39 4.81 -7.34
C TYR A 78 1.67 5.43 -6.77
N PHE A 79 1.94 5.21 -5.46
CA PHE A 79 3.08 5.75 -4.73
C PHE A 79 3.12 7.28 -4.63
N ASP A 80 1.97 7.95 -4.80
CA ASP A 80 1.87 9.39 -4.63
C ASP A 80 2.38 9.80 -3.24
N SER A 81 3.14 10.89 -3.19
CA SER A 81 3.55 11.54 -1.95
C SER A 81 2.34 12.13 -1.20
N ILE A 82 2.50 12.40 0.09
CA ILE A 82 1.45 13.06 0.88
C ILE A 82 1.11 14.45 0.30
N GLY A 83 2.10 15.13 -0.30
CA GLY A 83 1.91 16.41 -0.97
C GLY A 83 1.03 16.30 -2.21
N GLU A 84 1.34 15.38 -3.11
CA GLU A 84 0.56 15.16 -4.35
C GLU A 84 -0.87 14.74 -4.05
N ILE A 85 -1.07 13.89 -3.03
CA ILE A 85 -2.42 13.49 -2.59
C ILE A 85 -3.16 14.69 -1.99
N ALA A 86 -2.50 15.48 -1.14
CA ALA A 86 -3.09 16.66 -0.52
C ALA A 86 -3.56 17.66 -1.58
N GLU A 87 -2.72 17.96 -2.57
CA GLU A 87 -3.04 18.85 -3.69
C GLU A 87 -4.21 18.31 -4.52
N ARG A 88 -4.13 17.04 -4.94
CA ARG A 88 -5.14 16.39 -5.80
C ARG A 88 -6.55 16.43 -5.21
N PHE A 89 -6.68 16.24 -3.89
CA PHE A 89 -7.97 16.17 -3.21
C PHE A 89 -8.34 17.45 -2.46
N GLY A 90 -7.52 18.52 -2.55
CA GLY A 90 -7.75 19.76 -1.79
C GLY A 90 -7.71 19.56 -0.27
N PHE A 91 -6.92 18.60 0.21
CA PHE A 91 -6.78 18.27 1.63
C PHE A 91 -5.51 18.86 2.23
N THR A 92 -5.47 19.01 3.55
CA THR A 92 -4.21 19.29 4.24
C THR A 92 -3.37 18.02 4.33
N LYS A 93 -2.03 18.17 4.34
CA LYS A 93 -1.11 17.04 4.57
C LYS A 93 -1.43 16.29 5.86
N SER A 94 -1.83 17.01 6.92
CA SER A 94 -2.25 16.40 8.19
C SER A 94 -3.52 15.55 8.04
N LYS A 95 -4.53 16.02 7.29
CA LYS A 95 -5.73 15.23 6.99
C LYS A 95 -5.39 13.94 6.23
N VAL A 96 -4.53 14.01 5.23
CA VAL A 96 -4.08 12.82 4.47
C VAL A 96 -3.36 11.82 5.38
N ASN A 97 -2.42 12.29 6.21
CA ASN A 97 -1.72 11.45 7.17
C ASN A 97 -2.68 10.75 8.14
N ASN A 98 -3.66 11.50 8.69
CA ASN A 98 -4.66 10.96 9.58
C ASN A 98 -5.55 9.92 8.87
N MET A 99 -6.04 10.21 7.66
CA MET A 99 -6.81 9.25 6.86
C MET A 99 -6.04 7.95 6.65
N LEU A 100 -4.76 8.04 6.26
CA LEU A 100 -3.91 6.86 6.06
C LEU A 100 -3.64 6.11 7.37
N PHE A 101 -3.45 6.81 8.48
CA PHE A 101 -3.26 6.19 9.80
C PHE A 101 -4.50 5.39 10.23
N TYR A 102 -5.67 6.01 10.25
CA TYR A 102 -6.90 5.34 10.67
C TYR A 102 -7.26 4.18 9.74
N THR A 103 -7.07 4.34 8.44
CA THR A 103 -7.41 3.29 7.46
C THR A 103 -6.49 2.08 7.58
N ARG A 104 -5.19 2.30 7.84
CA ARG A 104 -4.25 1.20 8.11
C ARG A 104 -4.63 0.40 9.36
N ASN A 105 -5.00 1.09 10.44
CA ASN A 105 -5.40 0.41 11.67
C ASN A 105 -6.68 -0.41 11.46
N LYS A 106 -7.68 0.17 10.76
CA LYS A 106 -8.90 -0.57 10.39
C LYS A 106 -8.61 -1.79 9.50
N LEU A 107 -7.69 -1.66 8.55
CA LEU A 107 -7.30 -2.77 7.68
C LEU A 107 -6.61 -3.88 8.49
N ARG A 108 -5.73 -3.52 9.42
CA ARG A 108 -5.10 -4.47 10.34
C ARG A 108 -6.16 -5.24 11.14
N ASP A 109 -7.10 -4.52 11.75
CA ASP A 109 -8.16 -5.12 12.57
C ASP A 109 -9.07 -6.02 11.72
N TYR A 110 -9.37 -5.61 10.49
CA TYR A 110 -10.13 -6.41 9.53
C TYR A 110 -9.42 -7.73 9.21
N LEU A 111 -8.14 -7.69 8.89
CA LEU A 111 -7.38 -8.89 8.51
C LEU A 111 -7.20 -9.87 9.66
N ILE A 112 -6.99 -9.38 10.89
CA ILE A 112 -6.96 -10.23 12.09
C ILE A 112 -8.29 -10.97 12.26
N LYS A 113 -9.43 -10.32 11.99
CA LYS A 113 -10.75 -10.95 12.05
C LYS A 113 -10.95 -12.02 10.98
N GLU A 114 -10.39 -11.81 9.80
CA GLU A 114 -10.43 -12.77 8.69
C GLU A 114 -9.45 -13.94 8.88
N GLY A 115 -8.80 -14.06 10.05
CA GLY A 115 -7.88 -15.16 10.36
C GLY A 115 -6.49 -14.99 9.74
N VAL A 116 -6.17 -13.82 9.20
CA VAL A 116 -4.82 -13.50 8.74
C VAL A 116 -4.00 -13.05 9.95
N GLU A 117 -3.10 -13.91 10.43
CA GLU A 117 -2.13 -13.52 11.47
C GLU A 117 -1.10 -12.52 10.89
N ILE A 118 -0.87 -11.40 11.59
CA ILE A 118 -0.10 -10.23 11.12
C ILE A 118 1.04 -9.87 12.07
#